data_AF-A0A1Y1NEP9-F1
#
_entry.id   AF-A0A1Y1NEP9-F1
#
_cell.length_a   1.000
_cell.length_b   1.000
_cell.length_c   1.000
_cell.angle_alpha   90.00
_cell.angle_beta   90.00
_cell.angle_gamma   90.00
#
_symmetry.space_group_name_H-M   'P 1'
#
loop_
_entity.id
_entity.type
_entity.pdbx_description
1 polymer ?
#
loop_
_entity_poly.entity_id
_entity_poly.type
_entity_poly.pdbx_seq_one_letter_code
_entity_poly.pdbx_strand_id
1 'polypeptide(L)'
;DFKCADCDYATNDKRNLKQHLLKYKVFTGFKCPHCTYRTKHKRNMNQHLLNHKVFTDFKCAGCNYRTNNERNLKRHLVTHKVMKGFICANCDYGTNVKSTFKRHILKHTVSKE
;
A
#
# COMPACT_ATOMS: atom_id res chain seq x y z
N ASP A 1 -31.07 3.02 10.36
CA ASP A 1 -29.68 3.09 9.89
C ASP A 1 -28.87 4.00 10.82
N PHE A 2 -27.82 3.47 11.43
CA PHE A 2 -26.92 4.19 12.34
C PHE A 2 -25.61 4.51 11.60
N LYS A 3 -25.34 5.80 11.39
CA LYS A 3 -24.18 6.27 10.61
C LYS A 3 -23.12 6.89 11.51
N CYS A 4 -21.85 6.70 11.17
CA CYS A 4 -20.74 7.38 11.82
C CYS A 4 -20.63 8.82 11.31
N ALA A 5 -20.42 9.79 12.20
CA ALA A 5 -20.24 11.19 11.82
C ALA A 5 -18.89 11.47 11.14
N ASP A 6 -17.90 10.60 11.35
CA ASP A 6 -16.51 10.83 10.95
C ASP A 6 -16.06 9.97 9.75
N CYS A 7 -16.92 9.09 9.23
CA CYS A 7 -16.63 8.24 8.07
C CYS A 7 -17.89 7.61 7.49
N ASP A 8 -17.77 6.98 6.32
CA ASP A 8 -18.89 6.36 5.59
C ASP A 8 -19.43 5.06 6.21
N TYR A 9 -19.00 4.70 7.42
CA TYR A 9 -19.49 3.50 8.10
C TYR A 9 -20.95 3.68 8.52
N ALA A 10 -21.81 2.78 8.04
CA ALA A 10 -23.22 2.69 8.39
C ALA A 10 -23.58 1.27 8.81
N THR A 11 -24.54 1.12 9.73
CA THR A 11 -25.00 -0.17 10.22
C THR A 11 -26.41 -0.08 10.78
N ASN A 12 -27.19 -1.15 10.70
CA ASN A 12 -28.52 -1.20 11.32
C ASN A 12 -28.49 -1.64 12.80
N ASP A 13 -27.32 -2.02 13.36
CA ASP A 13 -27.16 -2.41 14.77
C ASP A 13 -26.39 -1.34 15.56
N LYS A 14 -27.04 -0.80 16.61
CA LYS A 14 -26.48 0.21 17.52
C LYS A 14 -25.21 -0.27 18.26
N ARG A 15 -25.10 -1.58 18.54
CA ARG A 15 -23.91 -2.18 19.18
C ARG A 15 -22.72 -2.16 18.25
N ASN A 16 -22.94 -2.45 16.96
CA ASN A 16 -21.89 -2.37 15.94
C ASN A 16 -21.39 -0.94 15.76
N LEU A 17 -22.28 0.05 15.77
CA LEU A 17 -21.87 1.46 15.75
C LEU A 17 -21.04 1.82 16.99
N LYS A 18 -21.46 1.39 18.20
CA LYS A 18 -20.68 1.63 19.43
C LYS A 18 -19.29 0.99 19.36
N GLN A 19 -19.18 -0.25 18.89
CA GLN A 19 -17.90 -0.93 18.76
C GLN A 19 -16.99 -0.28 17.71
N HIS A 20 -17.57 0.16 16.59
CA HIS A 20 -16.89 0.98 15.58
C HIS A 20 -16.31 2.26 16.21
N LEU A 21 -17.12 3.02 16.95
CA LEU A 21 -16.70 4.26 17.61
C LEU A 21 -15.63 4.02 18.68
N LEU A 22 -15.69 2.90 19.41
CA LEU A 22 -14.64 2.48 20.35
C LEU A 22 -13.32 2.24 19.63
N LYS A 23 -13.31 1.44 18.56
CA LYS A 23 -12.10 1.22 17.75
C LYS A 23 -11.55 2.52 17.17
N TYR A 24 -12.45 3.41 16.77
CA TYR A 24 -12.11 4.73 16.25
C TYR A 24 -11.53 5.67 17.32
N LYS A 25 -12.08 5.70 18.54
CA LYS A 25 -11.55 6.47 19.69
C LYS A 25 -10.21 5.92 20.19
N VAL A 26 -10.03 4.60 20.15
CA VAL A 26 -8.79 3.92 20.58
C VAL A 26 -7.67 4.06 19.53
N PHE A 27 -7.98 4.57 18.34
CA PHE A 27 -6.96 4.83 17.34
C PHE A 27 -6.13 6.08 17.67
N THR A 28 -5.04 5.87 18.41
CA THR A 28 -4.02 6.88 18.77
C THR A 28 -2.97 7.09 17.66
N GLY A 29 -3.39 7.04 16.40
CA GLY A 29 -2.50 7.22 15.25
C GLY A 29 -2.74 8.53 14.51
N PHE A 30 -1.94 8.77 13.48
CA PHE A 30 -2.08 9.90 12.58
C PHE A 30 -3.31 9.69 11.67
N LYS A 31 -4.13 10.75 11.53
CA LYS A 31 -5.28 10.80 10.61
C LYS A 31 -4.94 11.71 9.43
N CYS A 32 -5.33 11.30 8.22
CA CYS A 32 -5.16 12.15 7.04
C CYS A 32 -6.18 13.30 7.09
N PRO A 33 -5.79 14.54 6.78
CA PRO A 33 -6.73 15.67 6.74
C PRO A 33 -7.61 15.70 5.47
N HIS A 34 -7.27 14.91 4.44
CA HIS A 34 -7.95 14.95 3.14
C HIS A 34 -8.81 13.71 2.84
N CYS A 35 -8.74 12.67 3.67
CA CYS A 35 -9.52 11.45 3.48
C CYS A 35 -9.61 10.62 4.77
N THR A 36 -10.28 9.47 4.73
CA THR A 36 -10.49 8.58 5.89
C THR A 36 -9.26 7.76 6.30
N TYR A 37 -8.13 7.88 5.59
CA TYR A 37 -6.91 7.09 5.84
C TYR A 37 -6.26 7.39 7.20
N ARG A 38 -5.72 6.33 7.82
CA ARG A 38 -5.18 6.33 9.19
C ARG A 38 -3.98 5.40 9.32
N THR A 39 -2.98 5.81 10.08
CA THR A 39 -1.83 4.94 10.40
C THR A 39 -1.19 5.29 11.74
N LYS A 40 -0.68 4.29 12.46
CA LYS A 40 0.08 4.50 13.71
C LYS A 40 1.49 5.06 13.44
N HIS A 41 1.96 5.03 12.20
CA HIS A 41 3.33 5.41 11.85
C HIS A 41 3.37 6.73 11.06
N LYS A 42 4.09 7.73 11.60
CA LYS A 42 4.29 9.04 10.96
C LYS A 42 4.86 8.92 9.55
N ARG A 43 5.84 8.03 9.34
CA ARG A 43 6.42 7.75 8.01
C ARG A 43 5.36 7.33 6.99
N ASN A 44 4.44 6.46 7.38
CA ASN A 44 3.38 6.00 6.49
C ASN A 44 2.36 7.11 6.22
N MET A 45 2.11 8.01 7.18
CA MET A 45 1.25 9.17 6.97
C MET A 45 1.89 10.13 5.97
N ASN A 46 3.16 10.50 6.17
CA ASN A 46 3.89 11.37 5.24
C ASN A 46 3.92 10.79 3.84
N GLN A 47 4.15 9.48 3.70
CA GLN A 47 4.11 8.80 2.40
C GLN A 47 2.71 8.79 1.78
N HIS A 48 1.66 8.59 2.59
CA HIS A 48 0.28 8.67 2.12
C HIS A 48 -0.09 10.07 1.63
N LEU A 49 0.35 11.12 2.33
CA LEU A 49 0.08 12.52 1.94
C LEU A 49 0.60 12.86 0.54
N LEU A 50 1.63 12.15 0.06
CA LEU A 50 2.11 12.29 -1.31
C LEU A 50 1.03 11.95 -2.33
N ASN A 51 0.07 11.06 -2.02
CA ASN A 51 -1.02 10.69 -2.94
C ASN A 51 -2.04 11.80 -3.15
N HIS A 52 -2.11 12.77 -2.23
CA HIS A 52 -2.96 13.95 -2.36
C HIS A 52 -2.26 15.08 -3.15
N LYS A 53 -0.96 14.95 -3.44
CA LYS A 53 -0.27 15.87 -4.34
C LYS A 53 -0.60 15.53 -5.78
N VAL A 54 -1.20 16.49 -6.50
CA VAL A 54 -1.56 16.38 -7.92
C VAL A 54 -0.31 16.30 -8.82
N PHE A 55 0.84 16.80 -8.35
CA PHE A 55 2.09 16.79 -9.10
C PHE A 55 3.00 15.64 -8.69
N THR A 56 3.52 14.92 -9.68
CA THR A 56 4.52 13.86 -9.49
C THR A 56 5.92 14.44 -9.61
N ASP A 57 6.62 14.52 -8.47
CA ASP A 57 7.98 15.07 -8.37
C ASP A 57 9.03 14.18 -9.06
N PHE A 58 8.74 12.88 -9.23
CA PHE A 58 9.71 11.91 -9.74
C PHE A 58 9.23 11.28 -11.04
N LYS A 59 9.95 11.56 -12.13
CA LYS A 59 9.69 11.01 -13.47
C LYS A 59 10.84 10.11 -13.90
N CYS A 60 10.54 9.00 -14.56
CA CYS A 60 11.56 8.20 -15.21
C CYS A 60 12.05 8.92 -16.47
N ALA A 61 13.36 8.94 -16.71
CA ALA A 61 13.92 9.51 -17.94
C ALA A 61 13.75 8.59 -19.16
N GLY A 62 13.60 7.28 -18.95
CA GLY A 62 13.54 6.27 -20.01
C GLY A 62 12.13 5.77 -20.36
N CYS A 63 11.08 6.27 -19.71
CA CYS A 63 9.68 5.94 -20.05
C CYS A 63 8.69 6.92 -19.41
N ASN A 64 7.39 6.71 -19.66
CA ASN A 64 6.31 7.54 -19.13
C ASN A 64 5.97 7.31 -17.64
N TYR A 65 6.72 6.48 -16.91
CA TYR A 65 6.46 6.21 -15.51
C TYR A 65 6.72 7.44 -14.63
N ARG A 66 5.77 7.75 -13.74
CA ARG A 66 5.83 8.87 -12.81
C ARG A 66 5.35 8.45 -11.43
N THR A 67 5.94 9.01 -10.39
CA THR A 67 5.53 8.74 -9.02
C THR A 67 5.85 9.95 -8.13
N ASN A 68 5.15 10.04 -7.02
CA ASN A 68 5.39 11.01 -5.96
C ASN A 68 6.37 10.48 -4.90
N ASN A 69 6.87 9.26 -5.08
CA ASN A 69 7.65 8.52 -4.10
C ASN A 69 8.98 8.05 -4.67
N GLU A 70 10.08 8.64 -4.20
CA GLU A 70 11.44 8.33 -4.64
C GLU A 70 11.79 6.83 -4.54
N ARG A 71 11.36 6.14 -3.47
CA ARG A 71 11.60 4.70 -3.31
C ARG A 71 10.92 3.89 -4.43
N ASN A 72 9.74 4.33 -4.86
CA ASN A 72 9.05 3.69 -5.97
C ASN A 72 9.76 3.95 -7.29
N LEU A 73 10.29 5.17 -7.52
CA LEU A 73 11.10 5.47 -8.71
C LEU A 73 12.36 4.61 -8.73
N LYS A 74 13.13 4.55 -7.63
CA LYS A 74 14.33 3.68 -7.53
C LYS A 74 14.02 2.23 -7.85
N ARG A 75 12.91 1.69 -7.31
CA ARG A 75 12.46 0.32 -7.62
C ARG A 75 12.10 0.16 -9.10
N HIS A 76 11.40 1.13 -9.67
CA HIS A 76 11.06 1.14 -11.10
C HIS A 76 12.31 1.19 -11.98
N LEU A 77 13.34 1.96 -11.63
CA LEU A 77 14.59 2.00 -12.40
C LEU A 77 15.28 0.63 -12.50
N VAL A 78 15.08 -0.26 -11.52
CA VAL A 78 15.57 -1.64 -11.61
C VAL A 78 14.84 -2.44 -12.68
N THR A 79 13.62 -2.10 -13.09
CA THR A 79 12.92 -2.81 -14.18
C THR A 79 13.49 -2.48 -15.56
N HIS A 80 14.15 -1.33 -15.73
CA HIS A 80 14.86 -0.99 -16.96
C HIS A 80 16.18 -1.75 -17.11
N LYS A 81 16.79 -2.18 -16.00
CA LYS A 81 17.94 -3.08 -16.03
C LYS A 81 17.38 -4.51 -16.22
N VAL A 82 17.44 -5.03 -17.44
CA VAL A 82 16.97 -6.38 -17.80
C VAL A 82 17.89 -7.45 -17.19
N MET A 83 17.91 -7.52 -15.87
CA MET A 83 18.44 -8.65 -15.12
C MET A 83 17.35 -8.99 -14.15
N LYS A 84 16.58 -10.07 -14.40
CA LYS A 84 15.68 -10.65 -13.42
C LYS A 84 16.52 -11.02 -12.19
N GLY A 85 16.63 -10.11 -11.21
CA GLY A 85 17.54 -10.27 -10.07
C GLY A 85 17.12 -11.41 -9.14
N PHE A 86 15.84 -11.77 -9.18
CA PHE A 86 15.30 -12.94 -8.52
C PHE A 86 14.54 -13.79 -9.53
N ILE A 87 15.09 -14.95 -9.88
CA ILE A 87 14.50 -15.93 -10.80
C ILE A 87 14.03 -17.13 -9.97
N CYS A 88 12.82 -17.62 -10.25
CA CYS A 88 12.31 -18.83 -9.61
C CYS A 88 13.01 -20.05 -10.21
N ALA A 89 13.42 -21.00 -9.38
CA ALA A 89 14.00 -22.25 -9.84
C ALA A 89 12.93 -23.25 -10.37
N ASN A 90 11.66 -23.03 -10.00
CA ASN A 90 10.56 -23.96 -10.27
C ASN A 90 9.65 -23.53 -11.42
N CYS A 91 9.87 -22.34 -12.01
CA CYS A 91 9.10 -21.84 -13.17
C CYS A 91 9.80 -20.62 -13.80
N ASP A 92 9.30 -20.13 -14.94
CA ASP A 92 9.90 -19.01 -15.69
C ASP A 92 9.71 -17.62 -15.07
N TYR A 93 9.10 -17.57 -13.87
CA TYR A 93 8.86 -16.32 -13.16
C TYR A 93 10.18 -15.69 -12.70
N GLY A 94 10.37 -14.42 -13.03
CA GLY A 94 11.44 -13.62 -12.48
C GLY A 94 11.02 -12.19 -12.23
N THR A 95 11.61 -11.57 -11.21
CA THR A 95 11.29 -10.22 -10.78
C THR A 95 12.51 -9.52 -10.19
N ASN A 96 12.51 -8.20 -10.23
CA ASN A 96 13.54 -7.35 -9.64
C ASN A 96 13.19 -6.91 -8.21
N VAL A 97 12.07 -7.40 -7.68
CA VAL A 97 11.52 -6.99 -6.38
C VAL A 97 11.48 -8.16 -5.42
N LYS A 98 12.35 -8.13 -4.40
CA LYS A 98 12.51 -9.20 -3.40
C LYS A 98 11.20 -9.58 -2.70
N SER A 99 10.36 -8.62 -2.33
CA SER A 99 9.08 -8.90 -1.65
C SER A 99 8.09 -9.63 -2.57
N THR A 100 8.06 -9.26 -3.85
CA THR A 100 7.23 -9.93 -4.85
C THR A 100 7.75 -11.36 -5.10
N PHE A 101 9.07 -11.55 -5.16
CA PHE A 101 9.69 -12.87 -5.28
C PHE A 101 9.37 -13.78 -4.07
N LYS A 102 9.52 -13.28 -2.85
CA LYS A 102 9.14 -14.02 -1.63
C LYS A 102 7.67 -14.46 -1.67
N ARG A 103 6.76 -13.55 -2.04
CA ARG A 103 5.34 -13.86 -2.18
C ARG A 103 5.07 -14.88 -3.29
N HIS A 104 5.84 -14.86 -4.37
CA HIS A 104 5.75 -15.84 -5.45
C HIS A 104 6.17 -17.24 -4.98
N ILE A 105 7.32 -17.38 -4.31
CA ILE A 105 7.81 -18.69 -3.80
C ILE A 105 6.81 -19.34 -2.84
N LEU A 106 6.11 -18.54 -2.03
CA LEU A 106 5.07 -19.06 -1.14
C LEU A 106 3.93 -19.79 -1.88
N LYS A 107 3.64 -19.43 -3.15
CA LYS A 107 2.63 -20.14 -3.95
C LYS A 107 3.07 -21.57 -4.28
N HIS A 108 4.37 -21.78 -4.53
CA HIS A 108 4.92 -23.11 -4.81
C HIS A 108 4.95 -24.01 -3.58
N THR A 109 5.16 -23.44 -2.39
CA THR A 109 5.11 -24.20 -1.14
C THR A 109 3.69 -24.54 -0.68
N VAL A 110 2.69 -23.75 -1.07
CA VAL A 110 1.28 -23.99 -0.73
C VAL A 110 0.59 -24.91 -1.76
N SER A 111 1.12 -25.03 -2.97
CA SER A 111 0.58 -25.93 -4.03
C SER A 111 1.07 -27.38 -3.93
N LYS A 112 1.42 -27.85 -2.73
CA LYS A 112 1.66 -29.27 -2.45
C LYS A 112 0.44 -29.84 -1.71
N GLU A 113 -0.63 -30.08 -2.46
CA GLU A 113 -1.67 -31.06 -2.11
C GLU A 113 -1.72 -32.10 -3.23
#